data_AF-A0A0A8WQ76-F1
#
_entry.id   AF-A0A0A8WQ76-F1
#
_cell.length_a   1.000
_cell.length_b   1.000
_cell.length_c   1.000
_cell.angle_alpha   90.00
_cell.angle_beta   90.00
_cell.angle_gamma   90.00
#
_symmetry.space_group_name_H-M   'P 1'
#
loop_
_entity.id
_entity.type
_entity.pdbx_description
1 polymer ?
#
loop_
_entity_poly.entity_id
_entity_poly.type
_entity_poly.pdbx_seq_one_letter_code
_entity_poly.pdbx_strand_id
1 'polypeptide(L)'
;MQQIIQFLTERTGSARRDLTVIALIFGTAFFQFLGKFPLMEPDEGRYSEIPREMLERGDFVTPMLNYVKYFEKPPLHYWLNAISMRIFGENEFATRLPGALCGLLTVLFIYHLARKLFGRREGLMAALVLGSATGFLVQGRINLTDMTLTFCMTVTIGCFLLASHPAEARKGLYYHLFYLFSALAFLAKGLIGIVLPGGVIFLYLLFCKRWSLLREMRLFTGMILLLAVAAPWPLLASLRNPEFFNFFFIHEHFTRFLTKVHGRYQPFWFFVPILLLTMLPWSFFVPQALVRAWRERKSPGGDRILYLIIWAAFIFLFFSKSNSKLIPYILPVFPPLAVLVGLLFGKCFDGEALPKKTAITLAVVLCIAGCGAIAYPFVDKKPYASAAGGAALGIVFIAEGALAIVMARRGDAKRLFCVLVAGGLLLSLVAPHAVFPAMSGKKASSRELCRMVRSVAGPDSAVVSVGYEQGFPFYAGRRVIIAGGMGELEFGAKIGDQSAWFMERENLPSLWDSGRHVVALIKPNDLESLKANIKTPVRVLGQDSRKLLIANR
;
A
#
# COMPACT_ATOMS: atom_id res chain seq x y z
N MET A 1 20.29 -12.46 -22.67
CA MET A 1 19.11 -13.35 -22.50
C MET A 1 19.49 -14.78 -22.10
N GLN A 2 20.40 -15.47 -22.80
CA GLN A 2 20.77 -16.86 -22.46
C GLN A 2 21.31 -17.02 -21.02
N GLN A 3 22.23 -16.15 -20.58
CA GLN A 3 22.74 -16.16 -19.19
C GLN A 3 21.65 -15.96 -18.13
N ILE A 4 20.67 -15.10 -18.39
CA ILE A 4 19.52 -14.87 -17.49
C ILE A 4 18.69 -16.15 -17.39
N ILE A 5 18.37 -16.77 -18.52
CA ILE A 5 17.61 -18.02 -18.55
C ILE A 5 18.36 -19.11 -17.80
N GLN A 6 19.67 -19.24 -18.03
CA GLN A 6 20.52 -20.20 -17.33
C GLN A 6 20.42 -19.99 -15.81
N PHE A 7 20.63 -18.76 -15.33
CA PHE A 7 20.51 -18.40 -13.91
C PHE A 7 19.14 -18.75 -13.32
N LEU A 8 18.04 -18.50 -14.05
CA LEU A 8 16.69 -18.82 -13.61
C LEU A 8 16.40 -20.32 -13.63
N THR A 9 17.01 -21.09 -14.54
CA THR A 9 16.78 -22.53 -14.67
C THR A 9 17.61 -23.38 -13.70
N GLU A 10 18.71 -22.85 -13.17
CA GLU A 10 19.55 -23.51 -12.18
C GLU A 10 18.74 -23.92 -10.94
N ARG A 11 18.73 -25.21 -10.61
CA ARG A 11 18.00 -25.75 -9.45
C ARG A 11 18.75 -25.57 -8.13
N THR A 12 20.07 -25.42 -8.20
CA THR A 12 20.96 -25.20 -7.07
C THR A 12 21.66 -23.85 -7.23
N GLY A 13 22.17 -23.30 -6.14
CA GLY A 13 22.82 -21.99 -6.16
C GLY A 13 22.77 -21.30 -4.80
N SER A 14 23.64 -20.32 -4.58
CA SER A 14 23.72 -19.62 -3.29
C SER A 14 22.48 -18.76 -3.04
N ALA A 15 21.85 -18.92 -1.87
CA ALA A 15 20.75 -18.05 -1.45
C ALA A 15 21.18 -16.58 -1.33
N ARG A 16 22.45 -16.33 -0.94
CA ARG A 16 23.01 -14.97 -0.85
C ARG A 16 23.05 -14.30 -2.22
N ARG A 17 23.55 -15.01 -3.24
CA ARG A 17 23.61 -14.51 -4.62
C ARG A 17 22.23 -14.12 -5.13
N ASP A 18 21.25 -15.00 -4.94
CA ASP A 18 19.89 -14.77 -5.39
C ASP A 18 19.23 -13.59 -4.66
N LEU A 19 19.38 -13.52 -3.34
CA LEU A 19 18.89 -12.40 -2.54
C LEU A 19 19.51 -11.07 -2.99
N THR A 20 20.82 -11.04 -3.27
CA THR A 20 21.48 -9.84 -3.81
C THR A 20 20.89 -9.43 -5.15
N VAL A 21 20.70 -10.38 -6.09
CA VAL A 21 20.11 -10.08 -7.40
C VAL A 21 18.69 -9.54 -7.27
N ILE A 22 17.84 -10.19 -6.45
CA ILE A 22 16.47 -9.76 -6.20
C ILE A 22 16.47 -8.37 -5.53
N ALA A 23 17.34 -8.15 -4.56
CA ALA A 23 17.46 -6.88 -3.84
C ALA A 23 17.92 -5.74 -4.76
N LEU A 24 18.82 -5.99 -5.71
CA LEU A 24 19.23 -4.98 -6.68
C LEU A 24 18.09 -4.64 -7.64
N ILE A 25 17.48 -5.64 -8.27
CA ILE A 25 16.40 -5.42 -9.26
C ILE A 25 15.22 -4.69 -8.60
N PHE A 26 14.71 -5.24 -7.49
CA PHE A 26 13.52 -4.68 -6.85
C PHE A 26 13.84 -3.55 -5.88
N GLY A 27 15.08 -3.41 -5.40
CA GLY A 27 15.51 -2.19 -4.70
C GLY A 27 15.45 -0.99 -5.64
N THR A 28 16.01 -1.10 -6.85
CA THR A 28 15.85 -0.06 -7.88
C THR A 28 14.38 0.16 -8.20
N ALA A 29 13.59 -0.91 -8.36
CA ALA A 29 12.18 -0.78 -8.63
C ALA A 29 11.41 -0.10 -7.48
N PHE A 30 11.62 -0.42 -6.21
CA PHE A 30 10.84 0.18 -5.12
C PHE A 30 11.31 1.59 -4.76
N PHE A 31 12.60 1.90 -4.86
CA PHE A 31 13.14 3.17 -4.36
C PHE A 31 13.22 4.30 -5.40
N GLN A 32 13.04 4.00 -6.69
CA GLN A 32 13.01 5.05 -7.70
C GLN A 32 11.82 6.00 -7.54
N PHE A 33 12.07 7.29 -7.75
CA PHE A 33 11.09 8.38 -7.79
C PHE A 33 10.29 8.65 -6.51
N LEU A 34 10.64 8.04 -5.36
CA LEU A 34 9.90 8.23 -4.10
C LEU A 34 9.76 9.72 -3.71
N GLY A 35 10.80 10.52 -3.88
CA GLY A 35 10.78 11.96 -3.58
C GLY A 35 10.35 12.87 -4.74
N LYS A 36 10.05 12.32 -5.93
CA LYS A 36 9.87 13.15 -7.14
C LYS A 36 8.47 13.78 -7.21
N PHE A 37 7.45 12.99 -6.91
CA PHE A 37 6.06 13.39 -7.07
C PHE A 37 5.47 13.90 -5.76
N PRO A 38 4.52 14.86 -5.80
CA PRO A 38 3.82 15.31 -4.61
C PRO A 38 3.01 14.20 -3.92
N LEU A 39 2.65 14.39 -2.64
CA LEU A 39 1.79 13.47 -1.90
C LEU A 39 0.38 13.41 -2.51
N MET A 40 -0.19 12.20 -2.56
CA MET A 40 -1.54 11.93 -3.04
C MET A 40 -2.56 12.01 -1.91
N GLU A 41 -3.47 12.97 -2.03
CA GLU A 41 -4.56 13.14 -1.07
C GLU A 41 -5.64 12.05 -1.18
N PRO A 42 -6.29 11.68 -0.05
CA PRO A 42 -6.04 12.18 1.31
C PRO A 42 -4.98 11.37 2.10
N ASP A 43 -4.71 10.13 1.68
CA ASP A 43 -4.02 9.17 2.54
C ASP A 43 -2.53 9.49 2.73
N GLU A 44 -1.80 9.89 1.68
CA GLU A 44 -0.38 10.18 1.84
C GLU A 44 -0.13 11.45 2.65
N GLY A 45 -0.98 12.47 2.49
CA GLY A 45 -0.95 13.67 3.33
C GLY A 45 -1.16 13.31 4.80
N ARG A 46 -2.21 12.53 5.08
CA ARG A 46 -2.54 12.07 6.43
C ARG A 46 -1.40 11.32 7.10
N TYR A 47 -0.87 10.31 6.42
CA TYR A 47 0.17 9.44 6.97
C TYR A 47 1.57 10.08 6.92
N SER A 48 1.68 11.29 6.37
CA SER A 48 2.87 12.15 6.47
C SER A 48 2.73 13.16 7.61
N GLU A 49 1.55 13.73 7.83
CA GLU A 49 1.37 14.74 8.89
C GLU A 49 1.41 14.16 10.30
N ILE A 50 0.74 13.03 10.53
CA ILE A 50 0.72 12.38 11.85
C ILE A 50 2.14 12.17 12.42
N PRO A 51 3.09 11.53 11.69
CA PRO A 51 4.45 11.36 12.19
C PRO A 51 5.25 12.67 12.29
N ARG A 52 4.95 13.69 11.48
CA ARG A 52 5.54 15.03 11.61
C ARG A 52 5.18 15.66 12.95
N GLU A 53 3.89 15.61 13.31
CA GLU A 53 3.41 16.09 14.62
C GLU A 53 3.95 15.26 15.78
N MET A 54 4.12 13.93 15.62
CA MET A 54 4.76 13.10 16.64
C MET A 54 6.20 13.55 16.91
N LEU A 55 6.97 13.86 15.86
CA LEU A 55 8.35 14.35 15.98
C LEU A 55 8.41 15.72 16.66
N GLU A 56 7.53 16.64 16.26
CA GLU A 56 7.45 17.98 16.84
C GLU A 56 7.07 17.94 18.33
N ARG A 57 6.08 17.13 18.69
CA ARG A 57 5.55 17.04 20.06
C ARG A 57 6.38 16.15 20.98
N GLY A 58 7.21 15.26 20.43
CA GLY A 58 7.89 14.20 21.19
C GLY A 58 6.93 13.15 21.79
N ASP A 59 5.68 13.09 21.34
CA ASP A 59 4.67 12.15 21.81
C ASP A 59 4.39 11.07 20.76
N PHE A 60 4.93 9.89 20.99
CA PHE A 60 4.78 8.71 20.12
C PHE A 60 3.64 7.77 20.56
N VAL A 61 2.86 8.15 21.58
CA VAL A 61 1.75 7.35 22.12
C VAL A 61 0.42 7.84 21.56
N THR A 62 0.17 9.15 21.58
CA THR A 62 -1.11 9.76 21.18
C THR A 62 -1.00 10.33 19.76
N PRO A 63 -1.43 9.58 18.72
CA PRO A 63 -1.43 10.09 17.35
C PRO A 63 -2.39 11.27 17.23
N MET A 64 -1.93 12.31 16.52
CA MET A 64 -2.72 13.50 16.20
C MET A 64 -2.62 13.79 14.71
N LEU A 65 -3.66 14.44 14.19
CA LEU A 65 -3.74 14.91 12.81
C LEU A 65 -4.32 16.32 12.81
N ASN A 66 -3.56 17.28 12.32
CA ASN A 66 -3.81 18.70 12.52
C ASN A 66 -4.01 19.03 14.03
N TYR A 67 -3.18 18.44 14.88
CA TYR A 67 -3.13 18.61 16.35
C TYR A 67 -4.38 18.15 17.11
N VAL A 68 -5.30 17.43 16.46
CA VAL A 68 -6.44 16.79 17.12
C VAL A 68 -6.20 15.28 17.24
N LYS A 69 -6.73 14.65 18.29
CA LYS A 69 -6.57 13.20 18.51
C LYS A 69 -7.10 12.39 17.32
N TYR A 70 -6.28 11.47 16.81
CA TYR A 70 -6.62 10.66 15.64
C TYR A 70 -6.34 9.17 15.87
N PHE A 71 -7.31 8.46 16.42
CA PHE A 71 -7.18 7.07 16.87
C PHE A 71 -7.64 6.03 15.87
N GLU A 72 -7.66 6.33 14.56
CA GLU A 72 -8.13 5.37 13.56
C GLU A 72 -7.19 4.18 13.37
N LYS A 73 -5.87 4.36 13.56
CA LYS A 73 -4.87 3.33 13.25
C LYS A 73 -3.79 3.25 14.34
N PRO A 74 -3.19 2.07 14.56
CA PRO A 74 -2.05 1.92 15.44
C PRO A 74 -0.75 2.50 14.84
N PRO A 75 0.31 2.62 15.65
CA PRO A 75 1.35 3.60 15.37
C PRO A 75 2.57 3.04 14.63
N LEU A 76 2.67 1.74 14.32
CA LEU A 76 3.90 1.17 13.74
C LEU A 76 4.30 1.90 12.46
N HIS A 77 3.34 2.13 11.56
CA HIS A 77 3.61 2.84 10.32
C HIS A 77 4.02 4.29 10.57
N TYR A 78 3.41 4.95 11.57
CA TYR A 78 3.77 6.30 11.99
C TYR A 78 5.19 6.35 12.57
N TRP A 79 5.56 5.40 13.42
CA TRP A 79 6.91 5.30 13.98
C TRP A 79 7.95 5.09 12.90
N LEU A 80 7.68 4.22 11.92
CA LEU A 80 8.59 4.02 10.79
C LEU A 80 8.75 5.29 9.93
N ASN A 81 7.65 6.01 9.66
CA ASN A 81 7.70 7.29 8.96
C ASN A 81 8.45 8.36 9.78
N ALA A 82 8.22 8.44 11.09
CA ALA A 82 8.91 9.38 11.97
C ALA A 82 10.42 9.10 12.03
N ILE A 83 10.84 7.83 12.13
CA ILE A 83 12.26 7.45 12.06
C ILE A 83 12.85 7.88 10.70
N SER A 84 12.15 7.60 9.61
CA SER A 84 12.59 7.97 8.26
C SER A 84 12.73 9.49 8.11
N MET A 85 11.74 10.27 8.57
CA MET A 85 11.79 11.73 8.57
C MET A 85 12.91 12.30 9.43
N ARG A 86 13.20 11.67 10.59
CA ARG A 86 14.30 12.08 11.45
C ARG A 86 15.66 11.92 10.78
N ILE A 87 15.82 10.92 9.91
CA ILE A 87 17.06 10.62 9.20
C ILE A 87 17.17 11.41 7.89
N PHE A 88 16.09 11.49 7.11
CA PHE A 88 16.11 12.01 5.74
C PHE A 88 15.38 13.35 5.56
N GLY A 89 14.83 13.91 6.64
CA GLY A 89 14.04 15.15 6.64
C GLY A 89 12.56 14.94 6.31
N GLU A 90 11.75 15.97 6.55
CA GLU A 90 10.30 15.99 6.26
C GLU A 90 10.04 16.21 4.76
N ASN A 91 10.06 15.13 3.99
CA ASN A 91 9.82 15.15 2.54
C ASN A 91 9.16 13.86 2.05
N GLU A 92 8.74 13.86 0.78
CA GLU A 92 8.03 12.75 0.15
C GLU A 92 8.86 11.46 0.06
N PHE A 93 10.17 11.56 -0.06
CA PHE A 93 11.04 10.39 -0.05
C PHE A 93 10.98 9.71 1.32
N ALA A 94 11.17 10.49 2.39
CA ALA A 94 11.16 9.97 3.75
C ALA A 94 9.82 9.33 4.11
N THR A 95 8.69 9.88 3.66
CA THR A 95 7.36 9.36 3.99
C THR A 95 7.02 8.08 3.24
N ARG A 96 7.55 7.86 2.04
CA ARG A 96 7.29 6.64 1.24
C ARG A 96 8.31 5.53 1.45
N LEU A 97 9.51 5.87 1.94
CA LEU A 97 10.60 4.91 2.14
C LEU A 97 10.20 3.68 2.98
N PRO A 98 9.49 3.82 4.12
CA PRO A 98 9.08 2.65 4.91
C PRO A 98 8.17 1.68 4.16
N GLY A 99 7.20 2.20 3.41
CA GLY A 99 6.32 1.38 2.55
C GLY A 99 7.12 0.63 1.49
N ALA A 100 8.04 1.34 0.82
CA ALA A 100 8.88 0.77 -0.23
C ALA A 100 9.80 -0.34 0.30
N LEU A 101 10.39 -0.12 1.49
CA LEU A 101 11.20 -1.11 2.18
C LEU A 101 10.37 -2.34 2.57
N CYS A 102 9.14 -2.16 3.08
CA CYS A 102 8.22 -3.28 3.37
C CYS A 102 7.90 -4.08 2.11
N GLY A 103 7.68 -3.41 0.97
CA GLY A 103 7.46 -4.06 -0.32
C GLY A 103 8.66 -4.93 -0.74
N LEU A 104 9.87 -4.38 -0.68
CA LEU A 104 11.11 -5.11 -0.99
C LEU A 104 11.31 -6.31 -0.06
N LEU A 105 11.17 -6.10 1.25
CA LEU A 105 11.32 -7.16 2.25
C LEU A 105 10.28 -8.28 2.08
N THR A 106 9.07 -7.95 1.62
CA THR A 106 8.05 -8.96 1.28
C THR A 106 8.50 -9.83 0.11
N VAL A 107 9.07 -9.24 -0.95
CA VAL A 107 9.61 -9.99 -2.10
C VAL A 107 10.76 -10.91 -1.68
N LEU A 108 11.71 -10.40 -0.88
CA LEU A 108 12.84 -11.17 -0.36
C LEU A 108 12.37 -12.31 0.55
N PHE A 109 11.37 -12.07 1.38
CA PHE A 109 10.80 -13.10 2.24
C PHE A 109 10.06 -14.17 1.44
N ILE A 110 9.34 -13.80 0.39
CA ILE A 110 8.66 -14.78 -0.49
C ILE A 110 9.65 -15.64 -1.27
N TYR A 111 10.78 -15.07 -1.72
CA TYR A 111 11.89 -15.86 -2.23
C TYR A 111 12.34 -16.90 -1.19
N HIS A 112 12.63 -16.46 0.04
CA HIS A 112 13.11 -17.34 1.11
C HIS A 112 12.11 -18.44 1.45
N LEU A 113 10.83 -18.09 1.60
CA LEU A 113 9.73 -19.01 1.89
C LEU A 113 9.60 -20.07 0.79
N ALA A 114 9.44 -19.64 -0.46
CA ALA A 114 9.25 -20.56 -1.58
C ALA A 114 10.50 -21.39 -1.86
N ARG A 115 11.70 -20.81 -1.70
CA ARG A 115 12.96 -21.57 -1.81
C ARG A 115 13.06 -22.70 -0.81
N LYS A 116 12.71 -22.44 0.44
CA LYS A 116 12.73 -23.45 1.52
C LYS A 116 11.71 -24.56 1.31
N LEU A 117 10.55 -24.24 0.76
CA LEU A 117 9.44 -25.19 0.61
C LEU A 117 9.47 -25.97 -0.70
N PHE A 118 9.90 -25.35 -1.79
CA PHE A 118 9.73 -25.86 -3.16
C PHE A 118 11.02 -25.90 -3.99
N GLY A 119 12.09 -25.25 -3.53
CA GLY A 119 13.37 -25.21 -4.23
C GLY A 119 13.75 -23.83 -4.77
N ARG A 120 15.03 -23.65 -5.11
CA ARG A 120 15.61 -22.36 -5.50
C ARG A 120 14.85 -21.68 -6.63
N ARG A 121 14.59 -22.41 -7.71
CA ARG A 121 14.00 -21.87 -8.93
C ARG A 121 12.59 -21.37 -8.68
N GLU A 122 11.78 -22.15 -7.98
CA GLU A 122 10.42 -21.81 -7.59
C GLU A 122 10.43 -20.58 -6.66
N GLY A 123 11.44 -20.47 -5.79
CA GLY A 123 11.72 -19.26 -5.02
C GLY A 123 11.99 -18.03 -5.87
N LEU A 124 12.88 -18.13 -6.87
CA LEU A 124 13.17 -17.04 -7.80
C LEU A 124 11.91 -16.62 -8.57
N MET A 125 11.14 -17.59 -9.07
CA MET A 125 9.93 -17.31 -9.83
C MET A 125 8.88 -16.62 -8.98
N ALA A 126 8.62 -17.09 -7.75
CA ALA A 126 7.67 -16.46 -6.85
C ALA A 126 8.03 -15.00 -6.54
N ALA A 127 9.32 -14.74 -6.31
CA ALA A 127 9.81 -13.39 -6.04
C ALA A 127 9.72 -12.47 -7.27
N LEU A 128 10.05 -12.98 -8.46
CA LEU A 128 9.93 -12.22 -9.69
C LEU A 128 8.47 -11.93 -10.04
N VAL A 129 7.57 -12.90 -9.83
CA VAL A 129 6.12 -12.70 -10.00
C VAL A 129 5.59 -11.63 -9.06
N LEU A 130 5.91 -11.71 -7.77
CA LEU A 130 5.43 -10.73 -6.79
C LEU A 130 6.03 -9.34 -7.07
N GLY A 131 7.35 -9.29 -7.25
CA GLY A 131 8.09 -8.05 -7.43
C GLY A 131 7.80 -7.35 -8.75
N SER A 132 7.32 -8.06 -9.78
CA SER A 132 6.92 -7.44 -11.06
C SER A 132 5.41 -7.28 -11.21
N ALA A 133 4.61 -7.62 -10.20
CA ALA A 133 3.17 -7.34 -10.20
C ALA A 133 2.94 -5.82 -10.06
N THR A 134 2.39 -5.20 -11.10
CA THR A 134 2.33 -3.73 -11.23
C THR A 134 1.70 -3.04 -10.02
N GLY A 135 0.56 -3.55 -9.54
CA GLY A 135 -0.13 -2.99 -8.39
C GLY A 135 0.62 -3.18 -7.07
N PHE A 136 1.36 -4.28 -6.90
CA PHE A 136 2.17 -4.49 -5.70
C PHE A 136 3.32 -3.48 -5.63
N LEU A 137 4.02 -3.27 -6.76
CA LEU A 137 5.06 -2.24 -6.87
C LEU A 137 4.52 -0.84 -6.60
N VAL A 138 3.42 -0.46 -7.26
CA VAL A 138 2.81 0.87 -7.09
C VAL A 138 2.41 1.10 -5.64
N GLN A 139 1.76 0.13 -5.00
CA GLN A 139 1.33 0.25 -3.61
C GLN A 139 2.51 0.31 -2.63
N GLY A 140 3.67 -0.25 -2.99
CA GLY A 140 4.89 -0.09 -2.20
C GLY A 140 5.47 1.33 -2.27
N ARG A 141 5.13 2.12 -3.29
CA ARG A 141 5.64 3.49 -3.45
C ARG A 141 4.67 4.57 -2.98
N ILE A 142 3.51 4.19 -2.46
CA ILE A 142 2.52 5.11 -1.90
C ILE A 142 2.55 4.97 -0.38
N ASN A 143 2.55 6.09 0.33
CA ASN A 143 2.56 6.12 1.79
C ASN A 143 1.21 5.64 2.36
N LEU A 144 1.08 4.32 2.57
CA LEU A 144 -0.09 3.65 3.13
C LEU A 144 0.31 2.59 4.18
N THR A 145 -0.55 2.42 5.18
CA THR A 145 -0.41 1.37 6.21
C THR A 145 -0.48 -0.05 5.64
N ASP A 146 -1.12 -0.24 4.48
CA ASP A 146 -1.38 -1.54 3.87
C ASP A 146 -0.13 -2.31 3.47
N MET A 147 0.93 -1.63 3.02
CA MET A 147 2.16 -2.32 2.64
C MET A 147 2.93 -2.81 3.88
N THR A 148 2.97 -2.01 4.96
CA THR A 148 3.54 -2.44 6.25
C THR A 148 2.76 -3.62 6.83
N LEU A 149 1.43 -3.58 6.80
CA LEU A 149 0.59 -4.72 7.20
C LEU A 149 0.89 -5.95 6.33
N THR A 150 0.97 -5.78 5.01
CA THR A 150 1.21 -6.88 4.06
C THR A 150 2.52 -7.58 4.36
N PHE A 151 3.60 -6.83 4.59
CA PHE A 151 4.88 -7.40 5.00
C PHE A 151 4.74 -8.19 6.31
N CYS A 152 4.18 -7.57 7.36
CA CYS A 152 4.08 -8.21 8.66
C CYS A 152 3.21 -9.47 8.63
N MET A 153 2.07 -9.44 7.94
CA MET A 153 1.21 -10.60 7.75
C MET A 153 1.89 -11.70 6.92
N THR A 154 2.63 -11.33 5.88
CA THR A 154 3.35 -12.30 5.04
C THR A 154 4.40 -13.04 5.86
N VAL A 155 5.18 -12.32 6.68
CA VAL A 155 6.16 -12.94 7.57
C VAL A 155 5.47 -13.80 8.62
N THR A 156 4.39 -13.31 9.24
CA THR A 156 3.60 -14.06 10.23
C THR A 156 3.14 -15.41 9.66
N ILE A 157 2.40 -15.37 8.56
CA ILE A 157 1.78 -16.53 7.92
C ILE A 157 2.85 -17.48 7.34
N GLY A 158 3.87 -16.92 6.66
CA GLY A 158 4.95 -17.71 6.08
C GLY A 158 5.87 -18.35 7.11
N CYS A 159 6.18 -17.67 8.23
CA CYS A 159 7.00 -18.25 9.29
C CYS A 159 6.28 -19.40 10.00
N PHE A 160 4.96 -19.29 10.22
CA PHE A 160 4.19 -20.45 10.70
C PHE A 160 4.32 -21.64 9.72
N LEU A 161 4.16 -21.40 8.42
CA LEU A 161 4.28 -22.45 7.40
C LEU A 161 5.68 -23.10 7.40
N LEU A 162 6.76 -22.31 7.48
CA LEU A 162 8.13 -22.82 7.61
C LEU A 162 8.33 -23.64 8.89
N ALA A 163 7.85 -23.13 10.03
CA ALA A 163 7.99 -23.81 11.32
C ALA A 163 7.21 -25.14 11.35
N SER A 164 6.06 -25.19 10.68
CA SER A 164 5.23 -26.39 10.56
C SER A 164 5.84 -27.48 9.68
N HIS A 165 6.89 -27.16 8.91
CA HIS A 165 7.55 -28.14 8.05
C HIS A 165 8.42 -29.09 8.88
N PRO A 166 8.21 -30.43 8.82
CA PRO A 166 8.91 -31.37 9.70
C PRO A 166 10.44 -31.27 9.65
N ALA A 167 11.02 -31.07 8.45
CA ALA A 167 12.46 -31.02 8.24
C ALA A 167 13.10 -29.64 8.51
N GLU A 168 12.34 -28.64 8.98
CA GLU A 168 12.95 -27.34 9.27
C GLU A 168 13.75 -27.39 10.58
N ALA A 169 15.06 -27.13 10.50
CA ALA A 169 15.93 -27.16 11.67
C ALA A 169 15.69 -25.99 12.64
N ARG A 170 15.22 -24.84 12.14
CA ARG A 170 15.05 -23.61 12.93
C ARG A 170 13.59 -23.32 13.30
N LYS A 171 12.76 -24.35 13.53
CA LYS A 171 11.32 -24.17 13.85
C LYS A 171 11.09 -23.15 14.95
N GLY A 172 11.89 -23.24 16.02
CA GLY A 172 11.79 -22.33 17.16
C GLY A 172 11.94 -20.86 16.80
N LEU A 173 12.93 -20.53 15.97
CA LEU A 173 13.12 -19.16 15.47
C LEU A 173 11.89 -18.70 14.67
N TYR A 174 11.40 -19.52 13.74
CA TYR A 174 10.26 -19.15 12.93
C TYR A 174 8.96 -19.03 13.73
N TYR A 175 8.74 -19.83 14.76
CA TYR A 175 7.60 -19.61 15.66
C TYR A 175 7.71 -18.25 16.38
N HIS A 176 8.88 -17.88 16.93
CA HIS A 176 9.04 -16.56 17.55
C HIS A 176 8.90 -15.41 16.55
N LEU A 177 9.41 -15.56 15.33
CA LEU A 177 9.18 -14.58 14.26
C LEU A 177 7.69 -14.48 13.89
N PHE A 178 6.96 -15.58 13.89
CA PHE A 178 5.51 -15.59 13.73
C PHE A 178 4.82 -14.72 14.79
N TYR A 179 5.14 -14.86 16.08
CA TYR A 179 4.57 -14.03 17.14
C TYR A 179 5.00 -12.57 17.06
N LEU A 180 6.28 -12.31 16.83
CA LEU A 180 6.82 -10.96 16.69
C LEU A 180 6.12 -10.20 15.56
N PHE A 181 6.05 -10.81 14.37
CA PHE A 181 5.43 -10.16 13.22
C PHE A 181 3.90 -10.13 13.32
N SER A 182 3.27 -11.02 14.09
CA SER A 182 1.84 -10.90 14.41
C SER A 182 1.58 -9.68 15.31
N ALA A 183 2.44 -9.43 16.29
CA ALA A 183 2.39 -8.21 17.11
C ALA A 183 2.63 -6.94 16.27
N LEU A 184 3.62 -6.97 15.37
CA LEU A 184 3.86 -5.85 14.46
C LEU A 184 2.71 -5.64 13.46
N ALA A 185 2.07 -6.71 12.98
CA ALA A 185 0.87 -6.61 12.13
C ALA A 185 -0.30 -5.96 12.90
N PHE A 186 -0.47 -6.29 14.18
CA PHE A 186 -1.41 -5.58 15.06
C PHE A 186 -1.06 -4.10 15.19
N LEU A 187 0.20 -3.76 15.44
CA LEU A 187 0.64 -2.36 15.52
C LEU A 187 0.66 -1.64 14.16
N ALA A 188 0.51 -2.35 13.03
CA ALA A 188 0.38 -1.74 11.72
C ALA A 188 -1.07 -1.33 11.40
N LYS A 189 -2.05 -2.17 11.73
CA LYS A 189 -3.45 -1.95 11.30
C LYS A 189 -4.54 -2.54 12.20
N GLY A 190 -4.21 -2.89 13.44
CA GLY A 190 -5.15 -3.36 14.45
C GLY A 190 -5.44 -4.87 14.36
N LEU A 191 -6.61 -5.28 14.87
CA LEU A 191 -6.93 -6.69 15.09
C LEU A 191 -6.88 -7.55 13.81
N ILE A 192 -7.06 -6.96 12.63
CA ILE A 192 -6.95 -7.68 11.36
C ILE A 192 -5.56 -8.33 11.18
N GLY A 193 -4.50 -7.74 11.76
CA GLY A 193 -3.16 -8.30 11.76
C GLY A 193 -3.00 -9.60 12.56
N ILE A 194 -3.97 -9.93 13.42
CA ILE A 194 -4.03 -11.18 14.19
C ILE A 194 -5.13 -12.10 13.64
N VAL A 195 -6.32 -11.55 13.39
CA VAL A 195 -7.50 -12.30 12.93
C VAL A 195 -7.23 -12.97 11.58
N LEU A 196 -6.60 -12.26 10.65
CA LEU A 196 -6.35 -12.82 9.32
C LEU A 196 -5.32 -13.96 9.35
N PRO A 197 -4.10 -13.78 9.91
CA PRO A 197 -3.17 -14.90 10.07
C PRO A 197 -3.73 -16.05 10.90
N GLY A 198 -4.40 -15.74 12.01
CA GLY A 198 -5.04 -16.73 12.88
C GLY A 198 -6.09 -17.55 12.14
N GLY A 199 -6.94 -16.92 11.33
CA GLY A 199 -7.94 -17.60 10.51
C GLY A 199 -7.33 -18.50 9.43
N VAL A 200 -6.26 -18.05 8.76
CA VAL A 200 -5.52 -18.89 7.79
C VAL A 200 -4.95 -20.13 8.48
N ILE A 201 -4.27 -19.94 9.62
CA ILE A 201 -3.65 -21.02 10.38
C ILE A 201 -4.72 -21.99 10.91
N PHE A 202 -5.81 -21.46 11.49
CA PHE A 202 -6.91 -22.26 12.01
C PHE A 202 -7.53 -23.15 10.92
N LEU A 203 -7.87 -22.57 9.76
CA LEU A 203 -8.43 -23.33 8.63
C LEU A 203 -7.46 -24.38 8.12
N TYR A 204 -6.16 -24.09 8.12
CA TYR A 204 -5.14 -25.09 7.78
C TYR A 204 -5.09 -26.24 8.78
N LEU A 205 -5.07 -25.95 10.09
CA LEU A 205 -5.09 -26.98 11.14
C LEU A 205 -6.33 -27.86 11.03
N LEU A 206 -7.49 -27.23 10.76
CA LEU A 206 -8.77 -27.90 10.59
C LEU A 206 -8.76 -28.82 9.36
N PHE A 207 -8.46 -28.29 8.17
CA PHE A 207 -8.56 -29.05 6.92
C PHE A 207 -7.45 -30.09 6.74
N CYS A 208 -6.26 -29.84 7.29
CA CYS A 208 -5.16 -30.79 7.25
C CYS A 208 -5.11 -31.71 8.49
N LYS A 209 -6.01 -31.52 9.47
CA LYS A 209 -6.07 -32.25 10.75
C LYS A 209 -4.74 -32.23 11.52
N ARG A 210 -3.98 -31.12 11.44
CA ARG A 210 -2.63 -30.99 12.01
C ARG A 210 -2.61 -30.36 13.41
N TRP A 211 -3.59 -30.68 14.25
CA TRP A 211 -3.74 -30.08 15.59
C TRP A 211 -2.54 -30.30 16.53
N SER A 212 -1.73 -31.34 16.29
CA SER A 212 -0.46 -31.56 17.01
C SER A 212 0.49 -30.37 16.92
N LEU A 213 0.42 -29.55 15.86
CA LEU A 213 1.23 -28.35 15.71
C LEU A 213 1.03 -27.33 16.83
N LEU A 214 -0.12 -27.32 17.53
CA LEU A 214 -0.34 -26.45 18.69
C LEU A 214 0.70 -26.69 19.79
N ARG A 215 1.21 -27.93 19.92
CA ARG A 215 2.28 -28.28 20.87
C ARG A 215 3.65 -27.77 20.40
N GLU A 216 3.86 -27.66 19.10
CA GLU A 216 5.12 -27.15 18.50
C GLU A 216 5.20 -25.62 18.51
N MET A 217 4.05 -24.94 18.53
CA MET A 217 3.95 -23.47 18.40
C MET A 217 4.63 -22.67 19.51
N ARG A 218 5.09 -23.30 20.61
CA ARG A 218 5.70 -22.60 21.76
C ARG A 218 4.78 -21.51 22.31
N LEU A 219 3.51 -21.85 22.48
CA LEU A 219 2.43 -20.91 22.84
C LEU A 219 2.81 -19.99 23.99
N PHE A 220 3.43 -20.52 25.06
CA PHE A 220 3.81 -19.72 26.22
C PHE A 220 4.84 -18.63 25.88
N THR A 221 6.03 -18.98 25.39
CA THR A 221 7.09 -18.01 25.08
C THR A 221 6.69 -17.09 23.92
N GLY A 222 5.93 -17.63 22.97
CA GLY A 222 5.38 -16.89 21.85
C GLY A 222 4.38 -15.82 22.26
N MET A 223 3.42 -16.16 23.12
CA MET A 223 2.41 -15.20 23.60
C MET A 223 3.04 -14.12 24.48
N ILE A 224 4.04 -14.46 25.30
CA ILE A 224 4.81 -13.46 26.06
C ILE A 224 5.45 -12.46 25.09
N LEU A 225 6.12 -12.94 24.03
CA LEU A 225 6.73 -12.06 23.02
C LEU A 225 5.69 -11.21 22.29
N LEU A 226 4.56 -11.80 21.89
CA LEU A 226 3.48 -11.08 21.23
C LEU A 226 2.94 -9.95 22.12
N LEU A 227 2.62 -10.26 23.38
CA LEU A 227 2.07 -9.29 24.32
C LEU A 227 3.10 -8.22 24.70
N ALA A 228 4.36 -8.59 24.91
CA ALA A 228 5.44 -7.65 25.22
C ALA A 228 5.63 -6.60 24.11
N VAL A 229 5.36 -6.95 22.86
CA VAL A 229 5.46 -6.02 21.72
C VAL A 229 4.13 -5.30 21.47
N ALA A 230 3.01 -6.01 21.46
CA ALA A 230 1.72 -5.45 21.04
C ALA A 230 0.99 -4.68 22.15
N ALA A 231 1.07 -5.12 23.41
CA ALA A 231 0.27 -4.59 24.51
C ALA A 231 0.70 -3.20 25.03
N PRO A 232 1.99 -2.81 25.05
CA PRO A 232 2.40 -1.54 25.65
C PRO A 232 1.69 -0.31 25.04
N TRP A 233 1.60 -0.23 23.72
CA TRP A 233 0.98 0.93 23.06
C TRP A 233 -0.51 1.09 23.37
N PRO A 234 -1.40 0.10 23.13
CA PRO A 234 -2.82 0.29 23.41
C PRO A 234 -3.08 0.53 24.90
N LEU A 235 -2.30 -0.07 25.80
CA LEU A 235 -2.38 0.20 27.24
C LEU A 235 -2.03 1.67 27.56
N LEU A 236 -0.89 2.16 27.09
CA LEU A 236 -0.48 3.56 27.30
C LEU A 236 -1.44 4.56 26.64
N ALA A 237 -1.91 4.25 25.43
CA ALA A 237 -2.88 5.08 24.73
C ALA A 237 -4.20 5.18 25.51
N SER A 238 -4.68 4.05 26.07
CA SER A 238 -5.90 4.00 26.89
C SER A 238 -5.73 4.74 28.21
N LEU A 239 -4.56 4.61 28.86
CA LEU A 239 -4.26 5.31 30.12
C LEU A 239 -4.19 6.82 29.94
N ARG A 240 -3.65 7.30 28.80
CA ARG A 240 -3.57 8.74 28.51
C ARG A 240 -4.85 9.33 27.92
N ASN A 241 -5.71 8.49 27.33
CA ASN A 241 -6.88 8.91 26.57
C ASN A 241 -8.06 7.98 26.88
N PRO A 242 -8.92 8.30 27.86
CA PRO A 242 -10.04 7.44 28.27
C PRO A 242 -10.99 7.04 27.12
N GLU A 243 -11.14 7.91 26.12
CA GLU A 243 -11.98 7.70 24.94
C GLU A 243 -11.38 6.73 23.90
N PHE A 244 -10.07 6.47 23.96
CA PHE A 244 -9.34 5.70 22.96
C PHE A 244 -9.90 4.27 22.81
N PHE A 245 -10.15 3.58 23.93
CA PHE A 245 -10.52 2.16 23.90
C PHE A 245 -11.80 1.93 23.10
N ASN A 246 -12.85 2.71 23.38
CA ASN A 246 -14.13 2.59 22.71
C ASN A 246 -14.01 2.96 21.22
N PHE A 247 -13.30 4.05 20.90
CA PHE A 247 -13.13 4.46 19.50
C PHE A 247 -12.32 3.42 18.71
N PHE A 248 -11.12 3.07 19.19
CA PHE A 248 -10.22 2.19 18.46
C PHE A 248 -10.73 0.74 18.38
N PHE A 249 -11.15 0.13 19.49
CA PHE A 249 -11.56 -1.28 19.47
C PHE A 249 -13.00 -1.47 19.00
N ILE A 250 -13.95 -0.61 19.39
CA ILE A 250 -15.38 -0.83 19.06
C ILE A 250 -15.72 -0.19 17.72
N HIS A 251 -15.52 1.13 17.58
CA HIS A 251 -15.92 1.85 16.36
C HIS A 251 -15.12 1.39 15.14
N GLU A 252 -13.79 1.39 15.22
CA GLU A 252 -12.92 1.11 14.08
C GLU A 252 -12.83 -0.37 13.66
N HIS A 253 -13.16 -1.33 14.53
CA HIS A 253 -13.11 -2.75 14.18
C HIS A 253 -14.51 -3.34 14.00
N PHE A 254 -15.37 -3.27 15.02
CA PHE A 254 -16.66 -3.93 14.98
C PHE A 254 -17.68 -3.11 14.18
N THR A 255 -17.88 -1.84 14.53
CA THR A 255 -18.85 -0.99 13.82
C THR A 255 -18.46 -0.81 12.36
N ARG A 256 -17.19 -0.51 12.07
CA ARG A 256 -16.66 -0.41 10.70
C ARG A 256 -16.84 -1.66 9.86
N PHE A 257 -16.71 -2.85 10.44
CA PHE A 257 -16.84 -4.12 9.70
C PHE A 257 -18.31 -4.51 9.51
N LEU A 258 -19.14 -4.36 10.55
CA LEU A 258 -20.52 -4.85 10.58
C LEU A 258 -21.53 -3.85 9.99
N THR A 259 -21.20 -2.57 9.91
CA THR A 259 -22.14 -1.51 9.49
C THR A 259 -21.67 -0.74 8.26
N LYS A 260 -22.48 0.21 7.79
CA LYS A 260 -22.21 1.06 6.61
C LYS A 260 -21.61 2.43 6.97
N VAL A 261 -21.13 2.61 8.19
CA VAL A 261 -20.75 3.93 8.76
C VAL A 261 -19.78 4.76 7.90
N HIS A 262 -18.87 4.15 7.13
CA HIS A 262 -17.94 4.90 6.28
C HIS A 262 -18.41 5.16 4.84
N GLY A 263 -19.61 4.73 4.44
CA GLY A 263 -20.17 5.00 3.10
C GLY A 263 -19.43 4.37 1.91
N ARG A 264 -18.48 3.46 2.14
CA ARG A 264 -17.63 2.82 1.11
C ARG A 264 -18.13 1.44 0.70
N TYR A 265 -19.44 1.32 0.46
CA TYR A 265 -20.05 0.06 0.08
C TYR A 265 -19.73 -0.28 -1.37
N GLN A 266 -19.37 -1.54 -1.58
CA GLN A 266 -19.01 -2.08 -2.89
C GLN A 266 -19.48 -3.54 -2.96
N PRO A 267 -19.83 -4.05 -4.16
CA PRO A 267 -20.37 -5.39 -4.32
C PRO A 267 -19.39 -6.48 -3.86
N PHE A 268 -19.89 -7.68 -3.58
CA PHE A 268 -19.04 -8.81 -3.13
C PHE A 268 -17.90 -9.11 -4.11
N TRP A 269 -18.15 -8.98 -5.42
CA TRP A 269 -17.16 -9.22 -6.47
C TRP A 269 -16.16 -8.06 -6.67
N PHE A 270 -16.22 -6.97 -5.89
CA PHE A 270 -15.39 -5.77 -6.05
C PHE A 270 -13.89 -6.06 -6.21
N PHE A 271 -13.36 -7.02 -5.45
CA PHE A 271 -11.94 -7.36 -5.49
C PHE A 271 -11.52 -8.23 -6.69
N VAL A 272 -12.46 -8.79 -7.45
CA VAL A 272 -12.16 -9.58 -8.66
C VAL A 272 -11.49 -8.72 -9.74
N PRO A 273 -12.11 -7.63 -10.25
CA PRO A 273 -11.46 -6.78 -11.25
C PRO A 273 -10.21 -6.10 -10.67
N ILE A 274 -10.18 -5.79 -9.38
CA ILE A 274 -9.00 -5.21 -8.74
C ILE A 274 -7.83 -6.18 -8.81
N LEU A 275 -8.00 -7.43 -8.36
CA LEU A 275 -6.94 -8.42 -8.41
C LEU A 275 -6.48 -8.67 -9.86
N LEU A 276 -7.43 -8.74 -10.80
CA LEU A 276 -7.13 -8.91 -12.22
C LEU A 276 -6.23 -7.78 -12.76
N LEU A 277 -6.51 -6.52 -12.42
CA LEU A 277 -5.74 -5.36 -12.89
C LEU A 277 -4.44 -5.16 -12.13
N THR A 278 -4.47 -5.30 -10.81
CA THR A 278 -3.34 -4.96 -9.94
C THR A 278 -2.27 -6.05 -9.89
N MET A 279 -2.61 -7.30 -10.24
CA MET A 279 -1.64 -8.38 -10.36
C MET A 279 -1.24 -8.64 -11.83
N LEU A 280 -1.54 -7.72 -12.76
CA LEU A 280 -1.04 -7.83 -14.14
C LEU A 280 0.49 -7.91 -14.17
N PRO A 281 1.08 -8.70 -15.09
CA PRO A 281 0.41 -9.60 -16.04
C PRO A 281 -0.01 -10.96 -15.44
N TRP A 282 0.42 -11.26 -14.22
CA TRP A 282 0.32 -12.57 -13.58
C TRP A 282 -1.09 -13.03 -13.24
N SER A 283 -2.03 -12.09 -13.07
CA SER A 283 -3.44 -12.38 -12.79
C SER A 283 -4.08 -13.35 -13.78
N PHE A 284 -3.67 -13.32 -15.05
CA PHE A 284 -4.18 -14.23 -16.08
C PHE A 284 -3.81 -15.69 -15.82
N PHE A 285 -2.71 -15.95 -15.11
CA PHE A 285 -2.22 -17.29 -14.78
C PHE A 285 -2.72 -17.79 -13.41
N VAL A 286 -3.33 -16.92 -12.60
CA VAL A 286 -3.86 -17.28 -11.27
C VAL A 286 -4.90 -18.40 -11.34
N PRO A 287 -5.90 -18.39 -12.27
CA PRO A 287 -6.87 -19.47 -12.36
C PRO A 287 -6.22 -20.84 -12.62
N GLN A 288 -5.27 -20.93 -13.55
CA GLN A 288 -4.58 -22.17 -13.88
C GLN A 288 -3.67 -22.61 -12.74
N ALA A 289 -2.99 -21.67 -12.07
CA ALA A 289 -2.18 -21.94 -10.89
C ALA A 289 -3.05 -22.51 -9.75
N LEU A 290 -4.24 -21.95 -9.50
CA LEU A 290 -5.18 -22.45 -8.49
C LEU A 290 -5.75 -23.82 -8.84
N VAL A 291 -6.15 -24.05 -10.10
CA VAL A 291 -6.65 -25.37 -10.54
C VAL A 291 -5.58 -26.44 -10.37
N ARG A 292 -4.33 -26.14 -10.75
CA ARG A 292 -3.19 -27.03 -10.56
C ARG A 292 -2.92 -27.28 -9.09
N ALA A 293 -2.79 -26.22 -8.30
CA ALA A 293 -2.54 -26.29 -6.87
C ALA A 293 -3.63 -27.11 -6.16
N TRP A 294 -4.89 -26.95 -6.56
CA TRP A 294 -5.99 -27.76 -6.04
C TRP A 294 -5.78 -29.23 -6.35
N ARG A 295 -5.39 -29.63 -7.57
CA ARG A 295 -5.11 -31.03 -7.90
C ARG A 295 -3.92 -31.58 -7.10
N GLU A 296 -2.84 -30.81 -7.02
CA GLU A 296 -1.59 -31.20 -6.35
C GLU A 296 -1.69 -31.19 -4.82
N ARG A 297 -2.74 -30.60 -4.22
CA ARG A 297 -2.92 -30.57 -2.77
C ARG A 297 -2.96 -31.94 -2.10
N LYS A 298 -3.34 -32.98 -2.86
CA LYS A 298 -3.41 -34.37 -2.40
C LYS A 298 -2.09 -35.14 -2.57
N SER A 299 -1.10 -34.55 -3.23
CA SER A 299 0.22 -35.18 -3.41
C SER A 299 1.03 -35.17 -2.11
N PRO A 300 2.08 -35.99 -1.98
CA PRO A 300 2.99 -35.94 -0.84
C PRO A 300 3.57 -34.53 -0.62
N GLY A 301 3.28 -33.92 0.53
CA GLY A 301 3.66 -32.53 0.83
C GLY A 301 2.75 -31.45 0.23
N GLY A 302 1.62 -31.84 -0.36
CA GLY A 302 0.59 -30.96 -0.93
C GLY A 302 -0.19 -30.16 0.13
N ASP A 303 -0.04 -30.47 1.41
CA ASP A 303 -0.57 -29.68 2.52
C ASP A 303 -0.04 -28.24 2.52
N ARG A 304 1.24 -28.05 2.13
CA ARG A 304 1.85 -26.73 1.91
C ARG A 304 1.18 -25.95 0.79
N ILE A 305 0.76 -26.64 -0.27
CA ILE A 305 0.04 -26.04 -1.40
C ILE A 305 -1.37 -25.65 -0.95
N LEU A 306 -2.05 -26.52 -0.21
CA LEU A 306 -3.35 -26.22 0.39
C LEU A 306 -3.28 -25.01 1.32
N TYR A 307 -2.21 -24.87 2.11
CA TYR A 307 -1.98 -23.71 2.95
C TYR A 307 -1.97 -22.40 2.14
N LEU A 308 -1.26 -22.36 1.00
CA LEU A 308 -1.22 -21.17 0.14
C LEU A 308 -2.59 -20.85 -0.46
N ILE A 309 -3.38 -21.87 -0.82
CA ILE A 309 -4.76 -21.69 -1.29
C ILE A 309 -5.64 -21.11 -0.17
N ILE A 310 -5.56 -21.67 1.04
CA ILE A 310 -6.32 -21.19 2.20
C ILE A 310 -5.95 -19.75 2.51
N TRP A 311 -4.65 -19.41 2.50
CA TRP A 311 -4.17 -18.06 2.70
C TRP A 311 -4.82 -17.08 1.70
N ALA A 312 -4.68 -17.34 0.40
CA ALA A 312 -5.23 -16.48 -0.62
C ALA A 312 -6.76 -16.37 -0.52
N ALA A 313 -7.45 -17.50 -0.41
CA ALA A 313 -8.91 -17.57 -0.42
C ALA A 313 -9.53 -16.93 0.82
N PHE A 314 -9.00 -17.21 2.01
CA PHE A 314 -9.57 -16.68 3.26
C PHE A 314 -9.50 -15.16 3.30
N ILE A 315 -8.33 -14.57 3.02
CA ILE A 315 -8.17 -13.11 3.04
C ILE A 315 -9.05 -12.46 1.95
N PHE A 316 -9.06 -13.02 0.74
CA PHE A 316 -9.86 -12.49 -0.36
C PHE A 316 -11.37 -12.53 -0.05
N LEU A 317 -11.88 -13.64 0.48
CA LEU A 317 -13.29 -13.80 0.84
C LEU A 317 -13.68 -12.95 2.05
N PHE A 318 -12.80 -12.82 3.04
CA PHE A 318 -13.02 -11.99 4.22
C PHE A 318 -13.26 -10.53 3.81
N PHE A 319 -12.37 -9.95 2.99
CA PHE A 319 -12.55 -8.57 2.53
C PHE A 319 -13.70 -8.43 1.53
N SER A 320 -13.94 -9.42 0.66
CA SER A 320 -15.10 -9.44 -0.24
C SER A 320 -16.43 -9.39 0.52
N LYS A 321 -16.51 -10.00 1.72
CA LYS A 321 -17.69 -9.95 2.59
C LYS A 321 -17.82 -8.64 3.39
N SER A 322 -16.74 -7.87 3.58
CA SER A 322 -16.76 -6.64 4.39
C SER A 322 -17.63 -5.53 3.78
N ASN A 323 -18.31 -4.74 4.62
CA ASN A 323 -19.11 -3.59 4.19
C ASN A 323 -18.28 -2.38 3.75
N SER A 324 -17.01 -2.30 4.16
CA SER A 324 -16.08 -1.23 3.79
C SER A 324 -14.96 -1.82 2.93
N LYS A 325 -14.83 -1.36 1.68
CA LYS A 325 -13.81 -1.90 0.75
C LYS A 325 -12.91 -0.79 0.21
N LEU A 326 -11.60 -0.99 0.33
CA LEU A 326 -10.57 -0.18 -0.32
C LEU A 326 -9.64 -1.09 -1.11
N ILE A 327 -9.19 -0.60 -2.27
CA ILE A 327 -8.31 -1.32 -3.20
C ILE A 327 -7.11 -2.01 -2.51
N PRO A 328 -6.37 -1.36 -1.59
CA PRO A 328 -5.17 -1.96 -1.00
C PRO A 328 -5.44 -3.13 -0.04
N TYR A 329 -6.69 -3.36 0.39
CA TYR A 329 -7.01 -4.38 1.42
C TYR A 329 -6.62 -5.80 1.00
N ILE A 330 -6.63 -6.11 -0.29
CA ILE A 330 -6.27 -7.45 -0.78
C ILE A 330 -4.77 -7.62 -1.07
N LEU A 331 -3.92 -6.65 -0.77
CA LEU A 331 -2.46 -6.80 -0.93
C LEU A 331 -1.89 -8.06 -0.25
N PRO A 332 -2.34 -8.47 0.96
CA PRO A 332 -1.89 -9.71 1.58
C PRO A 332 -2.28 -11.01 0.85
N VAL A 333 -3.07 -10.93 -0.24
CA VAL A 333 -3.41 -12.07 -1.12
C VAL A 333 -2.32 -12.29 -2.19
N PHE A 334 -1.55 -11.26 -2.53
CA PHE A 334 -0.53 -11.35 -3.59
C PHE A 334 0.60 -12.34 -3.28
N PRO A 335 1.18 -12.37 -2.06
CA PRO A 335 2.29 -13.27 -1.75
C PRO A 335 1.99 -14.76 -2.00
N PRO A 336 0.91 -15.37 -1.49
CA PRO A 336 0.62 -16.78 -1.76
C PRO A 336 0.30 -17.04 -3.24
N LEU A 337 -0.41 -16.13 -3.91
CA LEU A 337 -0.71 -16.27 -5.34
C LEU A 337 0.56 -16.21 -6.20
N ALA A 338 1.52 -15.36 -5.84
CA ALA A 338 2.80 -15.26 -6.52
C ALA A 338 3.60 -16.57 -6.41
N VAL A 339 3.57 -17.22 -5.24
CA VAL A 339 4.16 -18.56 -5.08
C VAL A 339 3.46 -19.57 -5.98
N LEU A 340 2.13 -19.62 -6.00
CA LEU A 340 1.38 -20.58 -6.83
C LEU A 340 1.63 -20.39 -8.33
N VAL A 341 1.68 -19.14 -8.81
CA VAL A 341 2.04 -18.82 -10.20
C VAL A 341 3.50 -19.20 -10.48
N GLY A 342 4.42 -18.97 -9.53
CA GLY A 342 5.80 -19.42 -9.63
C GLY A 342 5.93 -20.94 -9.78
N LEU A 343 5.15 -21.72 -9.03
CA LEU A 343 5.11 -23.18 -9.15
C LEU A 343 4.62 -23.64 -10.54
N LEU A 344 3.60 -22.96 -11.08
CA LEU A 344 3.11 -23.24 -12.43
C LEU A 344 4.22 -23.06 -13.48
N PHE A 345 4.93 -21.93 -13.46
CA PHE A 345 6.02 -21.67 -14.40
C PHE A 345 7.25 -22.58 -14.16
N GLY A 346 7.51 -22.98 -12.92
CA GLY A 346 8.58 -23.94 -12.58
C GLY A 346 8.42 -25.25 -13.36
N LYS A 347 7.18 -25.71 -13.48
CA LYS A 347 6.83 -26.94 -14.20
C LYS A 347 6.86 -26.75 -15.72
N CYS A 348 6.43 -25.59 -16.22
CA CYS A 348 6.64 -25.26 -17.63
C CYS A 348 8.14 -25.19 -18.01
N PHE A 349 9.01 -24.79 -17.08
CA PHE A 349 10.45 -24.79 -17.30
C PHE A 349 11.04 -26.21 -17.35
N ASP A 350 10.35 -27.18 -16.76
CA ASP A 350 10.67 -28.62 -16.82
C ASP A 350 10.11 -29.32 -18.07
N GLY A 351 9.48 -28.58 -18.98
CA GLY A 351 8.96 -29.11 -20.24
C GLY A 351 7.47 -29.42 -20.24
N GLU A 352 6.74 -29.16 -19.14
CA GLU A 352 5.27 -29.19 -19.19
C GLU A 352 4.73 -28.10 -20.14
N ALA A 353 3.62 -28.40 -20.81
CA ALA A 353 3.03 -27.49 -21.78
C ALA A 353 2.62 -26.15 -21.13
N LEU A 354 3.08 -25.05 -21.73
CA LEU A 354 2.64 -23.71 -21.37
C LEU A 354 1.11 -23.57 -21.60
N PRO A 355 0.36 -22.86 -20.73
CA PRO A 355 -1.03 -22.49 -21.00
C PRO A 355 -1.10 -21.43 -22.12
N LYS A 356 -0.89 -21.88 -23.36
CA LYS A 356 -0.72 -21.04 -24.56
C LYS A 356 -1.92 -20.16 -24.83
N LYS A 357 -3.15 -20.66 -24.63
CA LYS A 357 -4.38 -19.86 -24.79
C LYS A 357 -4.37 -18.66 -23.85
N THR A 358 -4.09 -18.90 -22.55
CA THR A 358 -3.98 -17.85 -21.53
C THR A 358 -2.93 -16.80 -21.89
N ALA A 359 -1.75 -17.23 -22.30
CA ALA A 359 -0.67 -16.33 -22.69
C ALA A 359 -1.03 -15.48 -23.92
N ILE A 360 -1.69 -16.07 -24.93
CA ILE A 360 -2.15 -15.33 -26.11
C ILE A 360 -3.28 -14.35 -25.73
N THR A 361 -4.24 -14.75 -24.90
CA THR A 361 -5.32 -13.86 -24.46
C THR A 361 -4.78 -12.66 -23.69
N LEU A 362 -3.89 -12.89 -22.72
CA LEU A 362 -3.18 -11.80 -22.01
C LEU A 362 -2.51 -10.87 -23.02
N ALA A 363 -1.76 -11.43 -23.96
CA ALA A 363 -0.99 -10.64 -24.89
C ALA A 363 -1.85 -9.80 -25.84
N VAL A 364 -3.00 -10.32 -26.28
CA VAL A 364 -4.01 -9.55 -27.03
C VAL A 364 -4.60 -8.43 -26.17
N VAL A 365 -4.92 -8.72 -24.89
CA VAL A 365 -5.42 -7.69 -23.96
C VAL A 365 -4.38 -6.60 -23.74
N LEU A 366 -3.09 -6.93 -23.62
CA LEU A 366 -2.02 -5.94 -23.51
C LEU A 366 -1.93 -5.09 -24.78
N CYS A 367 -1.98 -5.68 -25.98
CA CYS A 367 -2.00 -4.90 -27.22
C CYS A 367 -3.21 -3.96 -27.30
N ILE A 368 -4.41 -4.43 -26.94
CA ILE A 368 -5.64 -3.60 -26.92
C ILE A 368 -5.50 -2.47 -25.90
N ALA A 369 -5.04 -2.77 -24.68
CA ALA A 369 -4.79 -1.77 -23.66
C ALA A 369 -3.75 -0.74 -24.11
N GLY A 370 -2.73 -1.18 -24.86
CA GLY A 370 -1.73 -0.30 -25.42
C GLY A 370 -2.28 0.64 -26.49
N CYS A 371 -3.07 0.14 -27.44
CA CYS A 371 -3.79 0.97 -28.40
C CYS A 371 -4.74 1.96 -27.70
N GLY A 372 -5.46 1.50 -26.68
CA GLY A 372 -6.32 2.34 -25.86
C GLY A 372 -5.55 3.44 -25.14
N ALA A 373 -4.37 3.15 -24.58
CA ALA A 373 -3.52 4.14 -23.91
C ALA A 373 -3.01 5.23 -24.87
N ILE A 374 -2.72 4.88 -26.13
CA ILE A 374 -2.33 5.84 -27.19
C ILE A 374 -3.51 6.72 -27.56
N ALA A 375 -4.69 6.14 -27.75
CA ALA A 375 -5.88 6.88 -28.18
C ALA A 375 -6.48 7.75 -27.06
N TYR A 376 -6.34 7.34 -25.80
CA TYR A 376 -7.02 7.94 -24.66
C TYR A 376 -6.86 9.47 -24.53
N PRO A 377 -5.65 10.05 -24.67
CA PRO A 377 -5.46 11.51 -24.62
C PRO A 377 -6.18 12.31 -25.70
N PHE A 378 -6.57 11.67 -26.80
CA PHE A 378 -7.25 12.31 -27.93
C PHE A 378 -8.77 12.15 -27.88
N VAL A 379 -9.28 11.20 -27.08
CA VAL A 379 -10.71 10.88 -27.00
C VAL A 379 -11.35 11.46 -25.74
N ASP A 380 -10.64 11.46 -24.61
CA ASP A 380 -11.15 11.99 -23.35
C ASP A 380 -10.94 13.51 -23.27
N LYS A 381 -11.99 14.27 -22.89
CA LYS A 381 -11.92 15.73 -22.72
C LYS A 381 -10.98 16.15 -21.58
N LYS A 382 -10.73 15.27 -20.62
CA LYS A 382 -9.86 15.47 -19.47
C LYS A 382 -9.06 14.18 -19.27
N PRO A 383 -8.00 13.92 -20.05
CA PRO A 383 -7.23 12.68 -19.97
C PRO A 383 -6.25 12.67 -18.79
N TYR A 384 -6.08 11.54 -18.13
CA TYR A 384 -5.11 11.33 -17.03
C TYR A 384 -3.68 10.99 -17.51
N ALA A 385 -3.42 11.09 -18.80
CA ALA A 385 -2.09 11.02 -19.38
C ALA A 385 -2.01 12.03 -20.53
N SER A 386 -0.84 12.63 -20.73
CA SER A 386 -0.59 13.44 -21.93
C SER A 386 -0.51 12.54 -23.17
N ALA A 387 -0.56 13.11 -24.38
CA ALA A 387 -0.34 12.35 -25.61
C ALA A 387 0.98 11.55 -25.57
N ALA A 388 2.06 12.18 -25.11
CA ALA A 388 3.36 11.51 -24.93
C ALA A 388 3.32 10.43 -23.84
N GLY A 389 2.63 10.68 -22.72
CA GLY A 389 2.46 9.70 -21.65
C GLY A 389 1.64 8.48 -22.08
N GLY A 390 0.54 8.71 -22.81
CA GLY A 390 -0.30 7.68 -23.41
C GLY A 390 0.47 6.88 -24.46
N ALA A 391 1.26 7.54 -25.31
CA ALA A 391 2.14 6.89 -26.27
C ALA A 391 3.19 5.99 -25.59
N ALA A 392 3.87 6.50 -24.55
CA ALA A 392 4.88 5.73 -23.83
C ALA A 392 4.29 4.48 -23.16
N LEU A 393 3.15 4.62 -22.47
CA LEU A 393 2.42 3.48 -21.91
C LEU A 393 1.98 2.49 -22.98
N GLY A 394 1.44 3.01 -24.09
CA GLY A 394 0.96 2.22 -25.21
C GLY A 394 2.03 1.37 -25.85
N ILE A 395 3.20 1.96 -26.10
CA ILE A 395 4.36 1.27 -26.68
C ILE A 395 4.81 0.13 -25.76
N VAL A 396 4.89 0.35 -24.44
CA VAL A 396 5.27 -0.71 -23.49
C VAL A 396 4.29 -1.88 -23.56
N PHE A 397 2.99 -1.60 -23.49
CA PHE A 397 1.95 -2.64 -23.54
C PHE A 397 1.91 -3.40 -24.87
N ILE A 398 2.04 -2.70 -26.01
CA ILE A 398 2.06 -3.33 -27.33
C ILE A 398 3.33 -4.16 -27.51
N ALA A 399 4.50 -3.66 -27.10
CA ALA A 399 5.75 -4.40 -27.20
C ALA A 399 5.74 -5.66 -26.33
N GLU A 400 5.26 -5.56 -25.08
CA GLU A 400 5.10 -6.70 -24.19
C GLU A 400 4.12 -7.73 -24.78
N GLY A 401 2.95 -7.28 -25.26
CA GLY A 401 1.95 -8.13 -25.90
C GLY A 401 2.50 -8.83 -27.16
N ALA A 402 3.12 -8.09 -28.07
CA ALA A 402 3.70 -8.65 -29.29
C ALA A 402 4.75 -9.73 -28.98
N LEU A 403 5.68 -9.46 -28.06
CA LEU A 403 6.70 -10.42 -27.65
C LEU A 403 6.08 -11.63 -26.95
N ALA A 404 5.08 -11.42 -26.09
CA ALA A 404 4.37 -12.50 -25.41
C ALA A 404 3.64 -13.43 -26.40
N ILE A 405 3.02 -12.89 -27.46
CA ILE A 405 2.42 -13.70 -28.55
C ILE A 405 3.48 -14.58 -29.21
N VAL A 406 4.64 -14.01 -29.57
CA VAL A 406 5.71 -14.75 -30.25
C VAL A 406 6.22 -15.89 -29.35
N MET A 407 6.50 -15.61 -28.07
CA MET A 407 7.00 -16.63 -27.14
C MET A 407 5.96 -17.71 -26.84
N ALA A 408 4.68 -17.32 -26.66
CA ALA A 408 3.59 -18.27 -26.46
C ALA A 408 3.37 -19.16 -27.69
N ARG A 409 3.49 -18.61 -28.92
CA ARG A 409 3.38 -19.39 -30.16
C ARG A 409 4.48 -20.44 -30.28
N ARG A 410 5.71 -20.08 -29.88
CA ARG A 410 6.89 -20.96 -29.84
C ARG A 410 6.90 -21.95 -28.66
N GLY A 411 5.98 -21.83 -27.70
CA GLY A 411 5.99 -22.65 -26.49
C GLY A 411 7.16 -22.35 -25.53
N ASP A 412 7.83 -21.21 -25.69
CA ASP A 412 9.03 -20.85 -24.93
C ASP A 412 8.65 -20.20 -23.60
N ALA A 413 8.31 -21.04 -22.61
CA ALA A 413 7.89 -20.58 -21.29
C ALA A 413 8.95 -19.73 -20.58
N LYS A 414 10.24 -20.00 -20.83
CA LYS A 414 11.37 -19.32 -20.20
C LYS A 414 11.47 -17.88 -20.66
N ARG A 415 11.42 -17.66 -21.98
CA ARG A 415 11.42 -16.31 -22.55
C ARG A 415 10.12 -15.56 -22.29
N LEU A 416 8.97 -16.24 -22.34
CA LEU A 416 7.70 -15.62 -21.97
C LEU A 416 7.75 -15.07 -20.55
N PHE A 417 8.20 -15.87 -19.57
CA PHE A 417 8.33 -15.42 -18.19
C PHE A 417 9.23 -14.18 -18.07
N CYS A 418 10.38 -14.16 -18.77
CA CYS A 418 11.27 -13.00 -18.77
C CYS A 418 10.62 -11.75 -19.39
N VAL A 419 9.84 -11.90 -20.46
CA VAL A 419 9.09 -10.80 -21.10
C VAL A 419 8.09 -10.20 -20.12
N LEU A 420 7.32 -11.04 -19.42
CA LEU A 420 6.32 -10.58 -18.45
C LEU A 420 6.94 -9.88 -17.23
N VAL A 421 8.08 -10.38 -16.73
CA VAL A 421 8.84 -9.69 -15.67
C VAL A 421 9.34 -8.33 -16.14
N ALA A 422 9.94 -8.28 -17.34
CA ALA A 422 10.46 -7.05 -17.92
C ALA A 422 9.35 -6.02 -18.17
N GLY A 423 8.18 -6.47 -18.66
CA GLY A 423 7.00 -5.62 -18.85
C GLY A 423 6.55 -4.95 -17.55
N GLY A 424 6.40 -5.72 -16.47
CA GLY A 424 6.07 -5.17 -15.14
C GLY A 424 7.10 -4.13 -14.64
N LEU A 425 8.40 -4.41 -14.82
CA LEU A 425 9.47 -3.47 -14.45
C LEU A 425 9.46 -2.19 -15.30
N LEU A 426 9.25 -2.30 -16.62
CA LEU A 426 9.16 -1.17 -17.54
C LEU A 426 7.91 -0.32 -17.26
N LEU A 427 6.77 -0.94 -16.99
CA LEU A 427 5.57 -0.22 -16.55
C LEU A 427 5.84 0.54 -15.26
N SER A 428 6.59 -0.04 -14.33
CA SER A 428 6.96 0.63 -13.08
C SER A 428 7.85 1.87 -13.29
N LEU A 429 8.58 1.95 -14.41
CA LEU A 429 9.40 3.09 -14.82
C LEU A 429 8.54 4.15 -15.54
N VAL A 430 7.72 3.72 -16.49
CA VAL A 430 7.01 4.61 -17.42
C VAL A 430 5.71 5.15 -16.81
N ALA A 431 4.93 4.32 -16.12
CA ALA A 431 3.60 4.69 -15.64
C ALA A 431 3.59 5.88 -14.69
N PRO A 432 4.55 6.02 -13.73
CA PRO A 432 4.59 7.20 -12.89
C PRO A 432 4.72 8.51 -13.70
N HIS A 433 5.60 8.54 -14.71
CA HIS A 433 5.80 9.74 -15.54
C HIS A 433 4.64 10.02 -16.48
N ALA A 434 3.96 8.99 -16.97
CA ALA A 434 2.82 9.14 -17.86
C ALA A 434 1.58 9.66 -17.14
N VAL A 435 1.36 9.21 -15.89
CA VAL A 435 0.08 9.40 -15.18
C VAL A 435 0.17 10.45 -14.08
N PHE A 436 1.25 10.49 -13.28
CA PHE A 436 1.32 11.38 -12.12
C PHE A 436 1.22 12.87 -12.47
N PRO A 437 1.87 13.40 -13.52
CA PRO A 437 1.75 14.83 -13.82
C PRO A 437 0.29 15.27 -14.05
N ALA A 438 -0.49 14.46 -14.76
CA ALA A 438 -1.91 14.73 -15.00
C ALA A 438 -2.76 14.46 -13.75
N MET A 439 -2.44 13.45 -12.94
CA MET A 439 -3.12 13.22 -11.67
C MET A 439 -2.82 14.31 -10.64
N SER A 440 -1.58 14.76 -10.51
CA SER A 440 -1.17 15.86 -9.64
C SER A 440 -1.75 17.18 -10.12
N GLY A 441 -1.84 17.43 -11.44
CA GLY A 441 -2.50 18.60 -12.00
C GLY A 441 -4.03 18.59 -11.86
N LYS A 442 -4.65 17.40 -11.79
CA LYS A 442 -6.11 17.26 -11.61
C LYS A 442 -6.55 17.06 -10.18
N LYS A 443 -5.81 16.36 -9.32
CA LYS A 443 -6.08 16.30 -7.87
C LYS A 443 -5.33 17.39 -7.10
N ALA A 444 -4.63 18.28 -7.83
CA ALA A 444 -3.93 19.47 -7.34
C ALA A 444 -3.36 19.23 -5.95
N SER A 445 -2.30 18.41 -5.90
CA SER A 445 -1.47 18.40 -4.69
C SER A 445 -1.03 19.84 -4.49
N SER A 446 -1.45 20.42 -3.37
CA SER A 446 -1.19 21.83 -3.07
C SER A 446 0.25 22.07 -2.67
N ARG A 447 1.16 21.13 -2.92
CA ARG A 447 2.56 21.17 -2.49
C ARG A 447 3.20 22.53 -2.68
N GLU A 448 3.16 23.09 -3.89
CA GLU A 448 3.82 24.38 -4.16
C GLU A 448 3.10 25.53 -3.43
N LEU A 449 1.76 25.55 -3.44
CA LEU A 449 0.97 26.53 -2.69
C LEU A 449 1.24 26.46 -1.18
N CYS A 450 1.20 25.27 -0.60
CA CYS A 450 1.42 25.03 0.83
C CYS A 450 2.88 25.32 1.23
N ARG A 451 3.87 25.08 0.36
CA ARG A 451 5.26 25.46 0.61
C ARG A 451 5.46 26.98 0.63
N MET A 452 4.75 27.73 -0.20
CA MET A 452 4.78 29.20 -0.14
C MET A 452 4.27 29.74 1.20
N VAL A 453 3.41 29.02 1.91
CA VAL A 453 2.99 29.42 3.26
C VAL A 453 4.18 29.49 4.22
N ARG A 454 5.20 28.64 4.07
CA ARG A 454 6.40 28.67 4.92
C ARG A 454 7.19 29.98 4.79
N SER A 455 7.19 30.61 3.61
CA SER A 455 7.93 31.87 3.39
C SER A 455 7.09 33.11 3.69
N VAL A 456 5.77 33.03 3.61
CA VAL A 456 4.87 34.18 3.77
C VAL A 456 4.29 34.28 5.18
N ALA A 457 3.94 33.15 5.81
CA ALA A 457 3.27 33.15 7.11
C ALA A 457 4.28 33.23 8.27
N GLY A 458 4.31 34.36 8.99
CA GLY A 458 5.02 34.51 10.26
C GLY A 458 4.41 33.70 11.42
N PRO A 459 5.04 33.69 12.61
CA PRO A 459 4.59 32.92 13.78
C PRO A 459 3.11 33.15 14.13
N ASP A 460 2.68 34.41 14.14
CA ASP A 460 1.31 34.80 14.52
C ASP A 460 0.31 34.78 13.36
N SER A 461 0.72 34.37 12.15
CA SER A 461 -0.19 34.37 11.00
C SER A 461 -1.27 33.29 11.16
N ALA A 462 -2.52 33.63 10.82
CA ALA A 462 -3.61 32.67 10.71
C ALA A 462 -3.55 32.00 9.34
N VAL A 463 -3.15 30.73 9.32
CA VAL A 463 -3.15 29.91 8.10
C VAL A 463 -4.45 29.13 8.04
N VAL A 464 -5.26 29.38 7.01
CA VAL A 464 -6.61 28.83 6.87
C VAL A 464 -6.70 27.89 5.67
N SER A 465 -7.38 26.77 5.82
CA SER A 465 -7.80 25.88 4.73
C SER A 465 -9.32 25.86 4.63
N VAL A 466 -9.88 26.29 3.50
CA VAL A 466 -11.33 26.19 3.26
C VAL A 466 -11.65 24.78 2.76
N GLY A 467 -12.15 23.95 3.68
CA GLY A 467 -12.15 22.49 3.57
C GLY A 467 -10.80 21.90 3.97
N TYR A 468 -10.82 20.69 4.53
CA TYR A 468 -9.60 20.05 5.01
C TYR A 468 -8.86 19.30 3.90
N GLU A 469 -7.56 19.62 3.75
CA GLU A 469 -6.61 19.01 2.82
C GLU A 469 -5.46 18.42 3.63
N GLN A 470 -5.35 17.09 3.68
CA GLN A 470 -4.51 16.39 4.65
C GLN A 470 -3.02 16.69 4.49
N GLY A 471 -2.53 16.90 3.26
CA GLY A 471 -1.14 17.26 3.01
C GLY A 471 -0.82 18.75 3.20
N PHE A 472 -1.82 19.63 3.39
CA PHE A 472 -1.56 21.05 3.63
C PHE A 472 -0.74 21.27 4.92
N PRO A 473 -1.17 20.83 6.12
CA PRO A 473 -0.38 21.05 7.34
C PRO A 473 1.05 20.50 7.23
N PHE A 474 1.24 19.36 6.55
CA PHE A 474 2.57 18.79 6.28
C PHE A 474 3.45 19.70 5.44
N TYR A 475 2.96 20.14 4.28
CA TYR A 475 3.74 21.01 3.41
C TYR A 475 3.90 22.42 3.97
N ALA A 476 2.95 22.91 4.76
CA ALA A 476 3.07 24.18 5.49
C ALA A 476 3.99 24.06 6.71
N GLY A 477 4.25 22.85 7.21
CA GLY A 477 5.07 22.58 8.39
C GLY A 477 4.46 23.16 9.67
N ARG A 478 3.13 23.29 9.73
CA ARG A 478 2.41 23.88 10.87
C ARG A 478 0.92 23.55 10.83
N ARG A 479 0.25 23.73 11.96
CA ARG A 479 -1.21 23.65 12.08
C ARG A 479 -1.91 24.61 11.12
N VAL A 480 -3.04 24.16 10.57
CA VAL A 480 -3.96 24.98 9.76
C VAL A 480 -5.32 25.11 10.45
N ILE A 481 -5.92 26.29 10.37
CA ILE A 481 -7.31 26.53 10.77
C ILE A 481 -8.21 25.99 9.67
N ILE A 482 -9.17 25.14 10.02
CA ILE A 482 -10.07 24.51 9.05
C ILE A 482 -11.37 25.31 9.03
N ALA A 483 -11.64 25.95 7.90
CA ALA A 483 -12.90 26.63 7.64
C ALA A 483 -13.86 25.68 6.93
N GLY A 484 -14.93 25.25 7.61
CA GLY A 484 -15.93 24.30 7.12
C GLY A 484 -15.97 22.98 7.90
N GLY A 485 -16.47 21.92 7.25
CA GLY A 485 -16.72 20.63 7.92
C GLY A 485 -15.45 19.94 8.44
N MET A 486 -15.52 19.41 9.66
CA MET A 486 -14.40 18.71 10.34
C MET A 486 -14.04 17.36 9.69
N GLY A 487 -15.00 16.69 9.04
CA GLY A 487 -14.78 15.42 8.38
C GLY A 487 -14.20 14.36 9.32
N GLU A 488 -13.06 13.77 8.94
CA GLU A 488 -12.38 12.75 9.76
C GLU A 488 -11.77 13.26 11.06
N LEU A 489 -11.67 14.58 11.23
CA LEU A 489 -11.16 15.18 12.45
C LEU A 489 -12.24 15.35 13.52
N GLU A 490 -13.52 15.12 13.20
CA GLU A 490 -14.65 15.41 14.08
C GLU A 490 -14.53 14.77 15.47
N PHE A 491 -14.07 13.51 15.54
CA PHE A 491 -13.86 12.84 16.82
C PHE A 491 -12.83 13.58 17.69
N GLY A 492 -11.66 13.87 17.12
CA GLY A 492 -10.61 14.60 17.81
C GLY A 492 -11.01 16.02 18.16
N ALA A 493 -11.72 16.70 17.25
CA ALA A 493 -12.18 18.08 17.36
C ALA A 493 -13.08 18.34 18.58
N LYS A 494 -13.86 17.32 18.97
CA LYS A 494 -14.80 17.40 20.10
C LYS A 494 -14.15 17.13 21.46
N ILE A 495 -12.86 16.80 21.51
CA ILE A 495 -12.17 16.42 22.74
C ILE A 495 -11.28 17.60 23.19
N GLY A 496 -11.77 18.35 24.19
CA GLY A 496 -11.12 19.57 24.69
C GLY A 496 -11.58 20.83 23.95
N ASP A 497 -10.95 21.97 24.24
CA ASP A 497 -11.23 23.24 23.56
C ASP A 497 -10.35 23.40 22.32
N GLN A 498 -10.99 23.27 21.16
CA GLN A 498 -10.36 23.37 19.84
C GLN A 498 -11.04 24.44 18.97
N SER A 499 -11.78 25.35 19.60
CA SER A 499 -12.51 26.43 18.94
C SER A 499 -11.62 27.34 18.08
N ALA A 500 -10.33 27.42 18.40
CA ALA A 500 -9.35 28.19 17.61
C ALA A 500 -8.83 27.45 16.35
N TRP A 501 -9.18 26.17 16.15
CA TRP A 501 -8.63 25.32 15.07
C TRP A 501 -9.66 25.05 13.98
N PHE A 502 -10.94 25.21 14.30
CA PHE A 502 -12.06 25.03 13.40
C PHE A 502 -12.94 26.26 13.42
N MET A 503 -13.42 26.65 12.26
CA MET A 503 -14.37 27.74 12.14
C MET A 503 -15.42 27.42 11.07
N GLU A 504 -16.60 27.97 11.24
CA GLU A 504 -17.58 28.03 10.16
C GLU A 504 -17.02 28.88 9.02
N ARG A 505 -17.39 28.53 7.78
CA ARG A 505 -16.83 29.16 6.59
C ARG A 505 -17.24 30.64 6.50
N GLU A 506 -18.41 30.94 7.03
CA GLU A 506 -19.04 32.24 7.16
C GLU A 506 -18.25 33.21 8.06
N ASN A 507 -17.39 32.68 8.94
CA ASN A 507 -16.56 33.48 9.84
C ASN A 507 -15.22 33.90 9.20
N LEU A 508 -14.87 33.37 8.02
CA LEU A 508 -13.61 33.69 7.35
C LEU A 508 -13.47 35.19 7.05
N PRO A 509 -14.51 35.90 6.56
CA PRO A 509 -14.42 37.35 6.34
C PRO A 509 -14.08 38.14 7.61
N SER A 510 -14.70 37.80 8.73
CA SER A 510 -14.42 38.44 10.03
C SER A 510 -12.97 38.23 10.48
N LEU A 511 -12.42 37.03 10.29
CA LEU A 511 -11.00 36.76 10.56
C LEU A 511 -10.09 37.51 9.58
N TRP A 512 -10.47 37.60 8.31
CA TRP A 512 -9.73 38.29 7.25
C TRP A 512 -9.52 39.77 7.57
N ASP A 513 -10.55 40.43 8.10
CA ASP A 513 -10.54 41.85 8.46
C ASP A 513 -10.11 42.15 9.91
N SER A 514 -9.68 41.12 10.66
CA SER A 514 -9.30 41.26 12.08
C SER A 514 -8.00 42.05 12.34
N GLY A 515 -7.28 42.46 11.30
CA GLY A 515 -5.94 43.07 11.39
C GLY A 515 -4.79 42.05 11.58
N ARG A 516 -5.12 40.78 11.83
CA ARG A 516 -4.16 39.66 11.84
C ARG A 516 -3.68 39.37 10.41
N HIS A 517 -2.45 38.89 10.25
CA HIS A 517 -2.01 38.38 8.95
C HIS A 517 -2.72 37.04 8.68
N VAL A 518 -3.53 37.00 7.63
CA VAL A 518 -4.29 35.81 7.24
C VAL A 518 -3.77 35.31 5.90
N VAL A 519 -3.44 34.03 5.82
CA VAL A 519 -3.09 33.32 4.59
C VAL A 519 -4.08 32.17 4.43
N ALA A 520 -4.87 32.18 3.35
CA ALA A 520 -5.93 31.19 3.15
C ALA A 520 -5.74 30.41 1.83
N LEU A 521 -5.97 29.11 1.90
CA LEU A 521 -6.11 28.24 0.74
C LEU A 521 -7.60 28.05 0.44
N ILE A 522 -8.05 28.56 -0.71
CA ILE A 522 -9.46 28.52 -1.14
C ILE A 522 -9.59 27.92 -2.54
N LYS A 523 -10.82 27.60 -2.99
CA LYS A 523 -11.06 27.29 -4.41
C LYS A 523 -11.22 28.61 -5.20
N PRO A 524 -10.81 28.68 -6.47
CA PRO A 524 -10.96 29.89 -7.30
C PRO A 524 -12.40 30.42 -7.34
N ASN A 525 -13.40 29.52 -7.39
CA ASN A 525 -14.81 29.91 -7.41
C ASN A 525 -15.28 30.58 -6.11
N ASP A 526 -14.54 30.43 -5.02
CA ASP A 526 -14.89 30.99 -3.72
C ASP A 526 -14.38 32.43 -3.56
N LEU A 527 -13.49 32.89 -4.46
CA LEU A 527 -12.81 34.18 -4.34
C LEU A 527 -13.77 35.36 -4.42
N GLU A 528 -14.68 35.37 -5.39
CA GLU A 528 -15.60 36.49 -5.60
C GLU A 528 -16.62 36.59 -4.46
N SER A 529 -17.10 35.44 -3.96
CA SER A 529 -17.93 35.40 -2.76
C SER A 529 -17.19 35.91 -1.52
N LEU A 530 -15.91 35.59 -1.36
CA LEU A 530 -15.10 36.13 -0.26
C LEU A 530 -14.92 37.65 -0.38
N LYS A 531 -14.54 38.14 -1.57
CA LYS A 531 -14.36 39.59 -1.85
C LYS A 531 -15.60 40.42 -1.55
N ALA A 532 -16.79 39.88 -1.83
CA ALA A 532 -18.06 40.55 -1.54
C ALA A 532 -18.30 40.80 -0.03
N ASN A 533 -17.58 40.08 0.85
CA ASN A 533 -17.82 40.09 2.28
C ASN A 533 -16.63 40.62 3.12
N ILE A 534 -15.54 41.06 2.49
CA ILE A 534 -14.34 41.57 3.16
C ILE A 534 -14.05 43.02 2.79
N LYS A 535 -13.39 43.75 3.70
CA LYS A 535 -12.94 45.13 3.51
C LYS A 535 -11.47 45.22 3.11
N THR A 536 -10.66 44.29 3.61
CA THR A 536 -9.20 44.26 3.36
C THR A 536 -8.92 43.66 1.99
N PRO A 537 -8.03 44.26 1.17
CA PRO A 537 -7.74 43.77 -0.17
C PRO A 537 -7.16 42.35 -0.15
N VAL A 538 -7.46 41.60 -1.22
CA VAL A 538 -6.93 40.25 -1.42
C VAL A 538 -5.68 40.30 -2.29
N ARG A 539 -4.58 39.77 -1.76
CA ARG A 539 -3.37 39.50 -2.53
C ARG A 539 -3.33 38.02 -2.91
N VAL A 540 -3.30 37.73 -4.21
CA VAL A 540 -3.08 36.36 -4.70
C VAL A 540 -1.59 36.05 -4.63
N LEU A 541 -1.21 35.07 -3.81
CA LEU A 541 0.16 34.60 -3.66
C LEU A 541 0.51 33.54 -4.71
N GLY A 542 -0.47 32.73 -5.10
CA GLY A 542 -0.33 31.75 -6.16
C GLY A 542 -1.61 31.01 -6.47
N GLN A 543 -1.62 30.33 -7.61
CA GLN A 543 -2.78 29.63 -8.13
C GLN A 543 -2.37 28.32 -8.80
N ASP A 544 -3.17 27.28 -8.59
CA ASP A 544 -3.17 26.08 -9.42
C ASP A 544 -4.54 25.91 -10.11
N SER A 545 -4.73 24.80 -10.83
CA SER A 545 -5.96 24.52 -11.58
C SER A 545 -7.24 24.42 -10.73
N ARG A 546 -7.12 24.27 -9.40
CA ARG A 546 -8.24 24.02 -8.47
C ARG A 546 -8.22 24.88 -7.22
N LYS A 547 -7.09 25.50 -6.89
CA LYS A 547 -6.87 26.17 -5.60
C LYS A 547 -6.12 27.48 -5.79
N LEU A 548 -6.37 28.39 -4.86
CA LEU A 548 -5.82 29.72 -4.80
C LEU A 548 -5.25 29.92 -3.41
N LEU A 549 -4.00 30.34 -3.31
CA LEU A 549 -3.42 30.81 -2.07
C LEU A 549 -3.49 32.34 -2.04
N ILE A 550 -4.14 32.87 -1.01
CA ILE A 550 -4.36 34.30 -0.86
C ILE A 550 -3.88 34.78 0.51
N ALA A 551 -3.54 36.06 0.59
CA ALA A 551 -3.24 36.75 1.83
C ALA A 551 -3.90 38.13 1.89
N ASN A 552 -4.09 38.65 3.11
CA ASN A 552 -4.68 39.96 3.35
C ASN A 552 -3.65 41.11 3.41
N ARG A 553 -2.35 40.81 3.31
CA ARG A 553 -1.25 41.79 3.15
C ARG A 553 -0.01 41.17 2.52
#